data_AF-A0A4Q7ZSX9-F1
#
_entry.id   AF-A0A4Q7ZSX9-F1
#
_cell.length_a   1.000
_cell.length_b   1.000
_cell.length_c   1.000
_cell.angle_alpha   90.00
_cell.angle_beta   90.00
_cell.angle_gamma   90.00
#
_symmetry.space_group_name_H-M   'P 1'
#
loop_
_entity.id
_entity.type
_entity.pdbx_description
1 polymer ?
#
loop_
_entity_poly.entity_id
_entity_poly.type
_entity_poly.pdbx_seq_one_letter_code
_entity_poly.pdbx_strand_id
1 'polypeptide(L)' 'MPKVQSVHPVISPAVSTRVLWTALAVVAVLLLMAYLVAFDQGAVSRSGMYLHELMHDGRHLLGVPCH' A
#
# COMPACT_ATOMS: atom_id res chain seq x y z
N MET A 1 -37.55 -24.77 45.01
CA MET A 1 -36.61 -25.38 44.03
C MET A 1 -35.61 -24.31 43.59
N PRO A 2 -34.29 -24.52 43.73
CA PRO A 2 -33.30 -23.55 43.30
C PRO A 2 -33.19 -23.56 41.77
N LYS A 3 -33.21 -22.37 41.14
CA LYS A 3 -33.00 -22.21 39.70
C LYS A 3 -31.54 -22.53 39.39
N VAL A 4 -31.29 -23.63 38.68
CA VAL A 4 -29.97 -23.93 38.12
C VAL A 4 -29.71 -22.91 37.01
N GLN A 5 -28.76 -22.00 37.23
CA GLN A 5 -28.31 -21.08 36.19
C GLN A 5 -27.32 -21.81 35.28
N SER A 6 -27.62 -21.87 33.98
CA SER A 6 -26.70 -22.39 32.98
C SER A 6 -25.56 -21.40 32.76
N VAL A 7 -24.33 -21.83 33.07
CA VAL A 7 -23.12 -21.07 32.74
C VAL A 7 -22.77 -21.40 31.29
N HIS A 8 -23.09 -20.50 30.37
CA HIS A 8 -22.65 -20.62 28.98
C HIS A 8 -21.24 -20.03 28.85
N PRO A 9 -20.25 -20.80 28.37
CA PRO A 9 -18.92 -20.25 28.10
C PRO A 9 -19.02 -19.22 26.98
N VAL A 10 -18.72 -17.96 27.30
CA VAL A 10 -18.61 -16.89 26.32
C VAL A 10 -17.22 -16.98 25.68
N ILE A 11 -17.16 -17.43 24.43
CA ILE A 11 -15.94 -17.41 23.64
C ILE A 11 -15.83 -16.02 23.03
N SER A 12 -15.02 -15.14 23.64
CA SER A 12 -14.70 -13.84 23.06
C SER A 12 -13.53 -13.98 22.08
N PRO A 13 -13.64 -13.45 20.85
CA PRO A 13 -12.52 -13.47 19.92
C PRO A 13 -11.39 -12.59 20.47
N ALA A 14 -10.16 -13.12 20.43
CA ALA A 14 -8.97 -12.40 20.88
C ALA A 14 -8.67 -11.13 20.08
N VAL A 15 -9.15 -11.07 18.82
CA VAL A 15 -8.98 -9.92 17.92
C VAL A 15 -10.34 -9.48 17.41
N SER A 16 -10.64 -8.19 17.53
CA SER A 16 -11.86 -7.65 16.95
C SER A 16 -11.78 -7.59 15.43
N THR A 17 -12.90 -7.81 14.75
CA THR A 17 -13.01 -7.70 13.29
C THR A 17 -12.53 -6.35 12.78
N ARG A 18 -12.73 -5.28 13.55
CA ARG A 18 -12.24 -3.93 13.22
C ARG A 18 -10.71 -3.90 13.13
N VAL A 19 -10.02 -4.49 14.11
CA VAL A 19 -8.55 -4.54 14.13
C VAL A 19 -8.01 -5.32 12.94
N LEU A 20 -8.67 -6.44 12.58
CA LEU A 20 -8.31 -7.22 11.41
C LEU A 20 -8.42 -6.40 10.12
N TRP A 21 -9.54 -5.70 9.91
CA TRP A 21 -9.73 -4.85 8.73
C TRP A 21 -8.75 -3.69 8.67
N THR A 22 -8.45 -3.05 9.81
CA THR A 22 -7.44 -1.99 9.86
C THR A 22 -6.05 -2.51 9.51
N ALA A 23 -5.68 -3.71 9.99
CA ALA A 23 -4.39 -4.31 9.67
C ALA A 23 -4.27 -4.63 8.18
N LEU A 24 -5.32 -5.22 7.58
CA LEU A 24 -5.35 -5.49 6.13
C LEU A 24 -5.25 -4.22 5.30
N ALA A 25 -5.96 -3.15 5.69
CA ALA A 25 -5.88 -1.87 5.01
C ALA A 25 -4.47 -1.26 5.09
N VAL A 26 -3.83 -1.30 6.27
CA VAL A 26 -2.46 -0.80 6.44
C VAL A 26 -1.48 -1.60 5.58
N VAL A 27 -1.56 -2.93 5.59
CA VAL A 27 -0.70 -3.79 4.76
C VAL A 27 -0.89 -3.49 3.27
N ALA A 28 -2.13 -3.33 2.81
CA ALA A 28 -2.42 -2.98 1.42
C ALA A 28 -1.80 -1.63 1.03
N VAL A 29 -1.90 -0.61 1.89
CA VAL A 29 -1.28 0.70 1.65
C VAL A 29 0.24 0.61 1.60
N LEU A 30 0.85 -0.15 2.52
CA LEU A 30 2.31 -0.34 2.52
C LEU A 30 2.79 -1.06 1.25
N LEU A 31 2.06 -2.08 0.79
CA LEU A 31 2.37 -2.78 -0.46
C LEU A 31 2.21 -1.86 -1.67
N LEU A 32 1.16 -1.03 -1.69
CA LEU A 32 0.97 -0.04 -2.74
C LEU A 32 2.12 0.98 -2.77
N MET A 33 2.54 1.51 -1.62
CA MET A 33 3.68 2.43 -1.53
C MET A 33 4.97 1.75 -2.00
N ALA A 34 5.24 0.53 -1.55
CA ALA A 34 6.41 -0.23 -1.99
C ALA A 34 6.39 -0.47 -3.51
N TYR A 35 5.23 -0.81 -4.07
CA TYR A 35 5.06 -0.96 -5.52
C TYR A 35 5.36 0.34 -6.26
N LEU A 36 4.83 1.47 -5.82
CA LEU A 36 5.04 2.76 -6.47
C LEU A 36 6.50 3.19 -6.44
N VAL A 37 7.19 2.99 -5.31
CA VAL A 37 8.65 3.23 -5.22
C VAL A 37 9.42 2.29 -6.15
N ALA A 38 9.10 0.99 -6.14
CA ALA A 38 9.78 0.03 -7.02
C ALA A 38 9.50 0.30 -8.51
N PHE A 39 8.33 0.84 -8.85
CA PHE A 39 7.99 1.27 -10.19
C PHE A 39 8.81 2.49 -10.62
N ASP A 40 8.88 3.52 -9.78
CA ASP A 40 9.61 4.76 -10.06
C ASP A 40 11.12 4.51 -10.22
N GLN A 41 11.68 3.65 -9.37
CA GLN A 41 13.10 3.27 -9.40
C GLN A 41 13.45 2.27 -10.49
N GLY A 42 12.51 1.90 -11.37
CA GLY A 42 12.79 1.03 -12.50
C GLY A 42 12.88 -0.47 -12.18
N ALA A 43 12.62 -0.88 -10.93
CA ALA A 43 12.73 -2.27 -10.50
C ALA A 43 11.57 -3.15 -11.00
N VAL A 44 10.38 -2.56 -11.19
CA VAL A 44 9.20 -3.24 -11.74
C VAL A 44 8.95 -2.85 -13.20
N SER A 45 9.23 -1.60 -13.58
CA SER A 45 9.00 -1.10 -14.94
C SER A 45 10.05 -0.07 -15.32
N ARG A 46 10.63 -0.16 -16.53
CA ARG A 46 11.56 0.85 -17.06
C ARG A 46 10.88 2.09 -17.63
N SER A 47 9.55 2.16 -17.62
CA SER A 47 8.80 3.30 -18.17
C SER A 47 9.21 4.65 -17.55
N GLY A 48 9.62 4.67 -16.28
CA GLY A 48 10.12 5.89 -15.62
C GLY A 48 11.40 6.43 -16.27
N MET A 49 12.36 5.56 -16.61
CA MET A 49 13.58 5.98 -17.33
C MET A 49 13.26 6.46 -18.74
N TYR A 50 12.41 5.74 -19.48
CA TYR A 50 12.00 6.19 -20.81
C TYR A 50 11.33 7.57 -20.78
N LEU A 51 10.49 7.81 -19.77
CA LEU A 51 9.85 9.11 -19.57
C LEU A 51 10.88 10.18 -19.17
N HIS A 52 11.86 9.84 -18.31
CA HIS A 52 12.94 10.73 -17.92
C HIS A 52 13.78 11.17 -19.12
N GLU A 53 14.19 10.22 -19.96
CA GLU A 53 14.95 10.49 -21.19
C GLU A 53 14.11 11.29 -22.20
N LEU A 54 12.84 10.96 -22.38
CA LEU A 54 11.92 11.73 -23.23
C LEU A 54 11.79 13.19 -22.78
N MET A 55 11.63 13.43 -21.46
CA MET A 55 11.60 14.78 -20.90
C MET A 55 12.93 15.50 -21.09
N HIS A 56 14.03 14.78 -20.91
CA HIS A 56 15.37 15.31 -21.12
C HIS A 56 15.55 15.76 -22.58
N ASP A 57 15.23 14.90 -23.54
CA ASP A 57 15.30 15.17 -24.98
C ASP A 57 14.33 16.27 -25.41
N GLY A 58 13.12 16.30 -24.85
CA GLY A 58 12.15 17.36 -25.11
C GLY A 58 12.67 18.74 -24.70
N ARG A 59 13.38 18.83 -23.57
CA ARG A 59 14.04 20.06 -23.13
C ARG A 59 15.12 20.51 -24.11
N HIS A 60 15.92 19.57 -24.63
CA HIS A 60 16.92 19.86 -25.66
C HIS A 60 16.26 20.33 -26.98
N LEU A 61 15.18 19.67 -27.40
CA LEU A 61 14.44 20.01 -28.62
C LEU A 61 13.83 21.43 -28.55
N LEU A 62 13.30 21.80 -27.39
CA LEU A 62 12.65 23.09 -27.15
C LEU A 62 13.65 24.21 -26.78
N GLY A 63 14.95 23.91 -26.72
CA GLY A 63 16.00 24.87 -26.38
C GLY A 63 15.89 25.42 -24.96
N VAL A 64 15.15 24.75 -24.06
CA VAL A 64 14.94 25.22 -22.69
C VAL A 64 16.18 24.84 -21.87
N PRO A 65 16.89 25.80 -21.24
CA PRO A 65 18.15 25.49 -20.55
C PRO A 65 17.94 24.61 -19.32
N CYS A 66 18.97 23.80 -19.06
CA CYS A 66 18.95 22.76 -18.04
C CYS A 66 19.49 23.16 -16.68
N HIS A 67 20.16 24.32 -16.62
CA HIS A 67 21.02 24.76 -15.54
C HIS A 67 20.84 26.27 -15.35
#